data_AF-W2T6Z5-F1
#
_entry.id   AF-W2T6Z5-F1
#
_cell.length_a   1.000
_cell.length_b   1.000
_cell.length_c   1.000
_cell.angle_alpha   90.00
_cell.angle_beta   90.00
_cell.angle_gamma   90.00
#
_symmetry.space_group_name_H-M   'P 1'
#
loop_
_entity.id
_entity.type
_entity.pdbx_description
1 polymer ?
#
loop_
_entity_poly.entity_id
_entity_poly.type
_entity_poly.pdbx_seq_one_letter_code
_entity_poly.pdbx_strand_id
1 'polypeptide(L)'
;MVPVSGWEMLDRTLREHYDQSPTIVLINCGGNRSLQDMQVPEGSKVFIMDSRRPFHHENVFEGGQIMIMVDGAEVPKLNIPEMSSVIEKEESEESSSGEDNEEEGTGARKGMEKVERKLLKKLVKGSATAQSMI
;
A
#
# COMPACT_ATOMS: atom_id res chain seq x y z
N MET A 1 8.56 27.83 -7.88
CA MET A 1 7.52 27.00 -8.51
C MET A 1 8.22 26.07 -9.50
N VAL A 2 8.01 24.77 -9.39
CA VAL A 2 8.68 23.76 -10.23
C VAL A 2 7.61 23.03 -11.04
N PRO A 3 7.66 23.03 -12.39
CA PRO A 3 6.76 22.23 -13.19
C PRO A 3 7.14 20.75 -13.05
N VAL A 4 6.13 19.89 -12.96
CA VAL A 4 6.31 18.45 -12.79
C VAL A 4 5.49 17.73 -13.86
N SER A 5 6.15 16.90 -14.69
CA SER A 5 5.52 16.21 -15.82
C SER A 5 5.03 14.79 -15.49
N GLY A 6 5.34 14.28 -14.30
CA GLY A 6 4.96 12.93 -13.88
C GLY A 6 5.51 12.56 -12.50
N TRP A 7 5.21 11.34 -12.06
CA TRP A 7 5.54 10.86 -10.71
C TRP A 7 7.03 10.76 -10.43
N GLU A 8 7.82 10.30 -11.39
CA GLU A 8 9.28 10.20 -11.24
C GLU A 8 9.90 11.59 -11.02
N MET A 9 9.41 12.59 -11.75
CA MET A 9 9.88 13.97 -11.58
C MET A 9 9.42 14.56 -10.25
N LEU A 10 8.20 14.25 -9.79
CA LEU A 10 7.72 14.67 -8.48
C LEU A 10 8.63 14.14 -7.37
N ASP A 11 8.87 12.83 -7.38
CA ASP A 11 9.70 12.16 -6.38
C ASP A 11 11.14 12.67 -6.41
N ARG A 12 11.73 12.86 -7.59
CA ARG A 12 13.06 13.47 -7.73
C ARG A 12 13.10 14.88 -7.13
N THR A 13 12.12 15.73 -7.44
CA THR A 13 12.06 17.10 -6.91
C THR A 13 11.89 17.12 -5.39
N LEU A 14 11.11 16.21 -4.82
CA LEU A 14 11.01 16.08 -3.36
C LEU A 14 12.36 15.71 -2.72
N ARG A 15 13.12 14.79 -3.33
CA ARG A 15 14.47 14.40 -2.87
C ARG A 15 15.49 15.52 -3.00
N GLU A 16 15.49 16.25 -4.12
CA GLU A 16 16.42 17.36 -4.38
C GLU A 16 16.28 18.48 -3.34
N HIS A 17 15.08 18.64 -2.77
CA HIS A 17 14.75 19.65 -1.76
C HIS A 17 14.56 19.07 -0.36
N TYR A 18 15.00 17.83 -0.11
CA TYR A 18 14.69 17.09 1.12
C TYR A 18 15.15 17.81 2.39
N ASP A 19 16.38 18.32 2.41
CA ASP A 19 16.98 18.90 3.60
C ASP A 19 16.43 20.30 3.97
N GLN A 20 15.52 20.85 3.16
CA GLN A 20 15.04 22.23 3.34
C GLN A 20 13.80 22.33 4.25
N SER A 21 13.28 21.19 4.76
CA SER A 21 12.00 21.04 5.48
C SER A 21 10.90 22.04 5.02
N PRO A 22 10.54 22.01 3.72
CA PRO A 22 9.68 23.03 3.13
C PRO A 22 8.20 22.84 3.48
N THR A 23 7.43 23.93 3.46
CA THR A 23 6.00 23.84 3.17
C THR A 23 5.82 23.59 1.68
N ILE A 24 5.19 22.47 1.32
CA ILE A 24 5.04 22.01 -0.06
C ILE A 24 3.59 22.21 -0.48
N VAL A 25 3.38 22.80 -1.65
CA VAL A 25 2.05 22.94 -2.26
C VAL A 25 2.07 22.25 -3.62
N LEU A 26 1.27 21.20 -3.74
CA LEU A 26 1.06 20.45 -4.98
C LEU A 26 -0.19 20.99 -5.67
N ILE A 27 -0.02 21.57 -6.85
CA ILE A 27 -1.11 22.14 -7.64
C ILE A 27 -1.39 21.19 -8.82
N ASN A 28 -2.62 20.69 -8.88
CA ASN A 28 -3.10 19.77 -9.91
C ASN A 28 -2.27 18.48 -10.04
N CYS A 29 -1.71 18.00 -8.93
CA CYS A 29 -0.98 16.75 -8.82
C CYS A 29 -0.97 16.22 -7.37
N GLY A 30 -0.54 14.96 -7.18
CA GLY A 30 -0.38 14.34 -5.86
C GLY A 30 -1.65 13.72 -5.28
N GLY A 31 -2.82 13.95 -5.87
CA GLY A 31 -4.09 13.50 -5.29
C GLY A 31 -4.34 12.00 -5.38
N ASN A 32 -4.01 11.35 -6.51
CA ASN A 32 -4.49 10.01 -6.88
C ASN A 32 -3.46 8.88 -6.71
N ARG A 33 -2.30 9.15 -6.11
CA ARG A 33 -1.29 8.14 -5.74
C ARG A 33 -0.83 8.41 -4.31
N SER A 34 -0.50 7.37 -3.55
CA SER A 34 0.08 7.55 -2.22
C SER A 34 1.33 8.41 -2.28
N LEU A 35 1.37 9.47 -1.46
CA LEU A 35 2.59 10.23 -1.23
C LEU A 35 3.46 9.57 -0.15
N GLN A 36 2.95 8.58 0.59
CA GLN A 36 3.75 7.80 1.54
C GLN A 36 4.80 6.94 0.82
N ASP A 37 4.55 6.60 -0.46
CA ASP A 37 5.50 5.93 -1.35
C ASP A 37 6.64 6.83 -1.87
N MET A 38 6.63 8.12 -1.53
CA MET A 38 7.59 9.10 -2.03
C MET A 38 8.49 9.60 -0.91
N GLN A 39 9.66 10.12 -1.29
CA GLN A 39 10.61 10.68 -0.34
C GLN A 39 10.20 12.10 0.08
N VAL A 40 9.06 12.24 0.73
CA VAL A 40 8.58 13.52 1.26
C VAL A 40 9.43 13.91 2.49
N PRO A 41 9.93 15.15 2.58
CA PRO A 41 10.78 15.59 3.69
C PRO A 41 10.10 15.42 5.05
N GLU A 42 10.81 14.87 6.03
CA GLU A 42 10.33 14.82 7.41
C GLU A 42 10.08 16.23 7.97
N GLY A 43 9.02 16.37 8.75
CA GLY A 43 8.61 17.66 9.35
C GLY A 43 8.00 18.66 8.37
N SER A 44 7.89 18.31 7.08
CA SER A 44 7.20 19.14 6.10
C SER A 44 5.68 19.14 6.29
N LYS A 45 5.00 20.08 5.62
CA LYS A 45 3.55 20.05 5.42
C LYS A 45 3.29 20.07 3.92
N VAL A 46 2.51 19.10 3.44
CA VAL A 46 2.14 18.96 2.03
C VAL A 46 0.67 19.30 1.86
N PHE A 47 0.39 20.35 1.11
CA PHE A 47 -0.97 20.74 0.74
C PHE A 47 -1.25 20.30 -0.70
N ILE A 48 -2.30 19.51 -0.89
CA ILE A 48 -2.72 19.01 -2.21
C ILE A 48 -3.94 19.78 -2.68
N MET A 49 -3.79 20.50 -3.79
CA MET A 49 -4.88 21.16 -4.52
C MET A 49 -5.02 20.50 -5.89
N ASP A 50 -5.67 19.34 -5.94
CA ASP A 50 -5.81 18.54 -7.16
C ASP A 50 -7.28 18.44 -7.57
N SER A 51 -7.60 18.66 -8.85
CA SER A 51 -8.95 18.49 -9.38
C SER A 51 -9.25 17.04 -9.80
N ARG A 52 -8.23 16.19 -9.92
CA ARG A 52 -8.43 14.77 -10.28
C ARG A 52 -9.07 14.00 -9.13
N ARG A 53 -9.94 13.07 -9.49
CA ARG A 53 -10.61 12.13 -8.58
C ARG A 53 -10.46 10.70 -9.14
N PRO A 54 -10.46 9.66 -8.29
CA PRO A 54 -10.51 9.71 -6.82
C PRO A 54 -9.17 10.15 -6.20
N PHE A 55 -9.21 10.56 -4.93
CA PHE A 55 -8.00 10.70 -4.13
C PHE A 55 -7.51 9.33 -3.66
N HIS A 56 -6.20 9.20 -3.48
CA HIS A 56 -5.64 8.02 -2.86
C HIS A 56 -6.05 7.95 -1.39
N HIS A 57 -6.54 6.79 -0.97
CA HIS A 57 -7.15 6.61 0.35
C HIS A 57 -6.15 6.94 1.49
N GLU A 58 -4.92 6.46 1.38
CA GLU A 58 -3.84 6.79 2.33
C GLU A 58 -3.54 8.28 2.47
N ASN A 59 -3.67 9.07 1.40
CA ASN A 59 -3.45 10.52 1.48
C ASN A 59 -4.58 11.22 2.23
N VAL A 60 -5.80 10.68 2.15
CA VAL A 60 -6.97 11.24 2.84
C VAL A 60 -6.85 11.01 4.35
N PHE A 61 -6.40 9.82 4.75
CA PHE A 61 -6.40 9.38 6.15
C PHE A 61 -5.09 9.60 6.90
N GLU A 62 -4.01 10.03 6.23
CA GLU A 62 -2.74 10.33 6.91
C GLU A 62 -2.87 11.50 7.91
N GLY A 63 -3.40 12.66 7.46
CA GLY A 63 -3.82 13.78 8.31
C GLY A 63 -2.74 14.49 9.16
N GLY A 64 -1.49 14.03 9.11
CA GLY A 64 -0.37 14.57 9.87
C GLY A 64 0.47 15.49 9.01
N GLN A 65 1.10 14.94 7.97
CA GLN A 65 1.97 15.65 7.04
C GLN A 65 1.24 16.07 5.75
N ILE A 66 0.26 15.28 5.31
CA ILE A 66 -0.46 15.42 4.05
C ILE A 66 -1.86 15.96 4.30
N MET A 67 -2.17 17.09 3.64
CA MET A 67 -3.44 17.80 3.77
C MET A 67 -4.07 17.99 2.39
N ILE A 68 -5.19 17.33 2.14
CA ILE A 68 -5.96 17.52 0.90
C ILE A 68 -6.91 18.70 1.07
N MET A 69 -6.80 19.67 0.17
CA MET A 69 -7.63 20.86 0.14
C MET A 69 -8.80 20.63 -0.80
N VAL A 70 -10.01 20.57 -0.25
CA VAL A 70 -11.27 20.45 -1.00
C VAL A 70 -12.29 21.47 -0.52
N ASP A 71 -13.26 21.79 -1.36
CA ASP A 71 -14.44 22.53 -0.92
C ASP A 71 -15.24 21.68 0.09
N GLY A 72 -15.65 22.27 1.20
CA GLY A 72 -16.50 21.61 2.20
C GLY A 72 -17.81 21.09 1.60
N ALA A 73 -18.36 21.75 0.56
CA ALA A 73 -19.55 21.29 -0.16
C ALA A 73 -19.29 20.07 -1.06
N GLU A 74 -18.02 19.74 -1.34
CA GLU A 74 -17.62 18.55 -2.10
C GLU A 74 -17.44 17.33 -1.21
N VAL A 75 -17.06 17.50 0.06
CA VAL A 75 -16.71 16.39 0.98
C VAL A 75 -17.76 15.26 0.99
N PRO A 76 -19.08 15.53 1.12
CA PRO A 76 -20.08 14.46 1.09
C PRO A 76 -20.18 13.73 -0.25
N LYS A 77 -19.78 14.37 -1.36
CA LYS A 77 -19.83 13.83 -2.73
C LYS A 77 -18.61 12.97 -3.07
N LEU A 78 -17.56 13.02 -2.25
CA LEU A 78 -16.38 12.19 -2.43
C LEU A 78 -16.63 10.72 -2.04
N ASN A 79 -17.70 10.46 -1.29
CA ASN A 79 -18.11 9.10 -0.88
C ASN A 79 -16.94 8.25 -0.36
N ILE A 80 -16.07 8.86 0.46
CA ILE A 80 -14.84 8.23 0.94
C ILE A 80 -15.22 7.14 1.96
N PRO A 81 -14.87 5.87 1.71
CA PRO A 81 -15.14 4.80 2.66
C PRO A 81 -14.23 4.91 3.89
N GLU A 82 -14.69 4.40 5.02
CA GLU A 82 -13.87 4.29 6.23
C GLU A 82 -12.65 3.39 6.01
N MET A 83 -11.52 3.72 6.63
CA MET A 83 -10.26 2.97 6.50
C MET A 83 -10.41 1.48 6.80
N SER A 84 -11.17 1.14 7.84
CA SER A 84 -11.42 -0.25 8.27
C SER A 84 -12.19 -1.10 7.26
N SER A 85 -12.84 -0.48 6.27
CA SER A 85 -13.59 -1.18 5.21
C SER A 85 -12.75 -1.50 3.98
N VAL A 86 -11.59 -0.86 3.82
CA VAL A 86 -10.71 -1.00 2.65
C VAL A 86 -9.48 -1.86 2.96
N ILE A 87 -8.98 -1.82 4.20
CA ILE A 87 -7.86 -2.65 4.62
C ILE A 87 -8.31 -4.12 4.71
N GLU A 88 -7.56 -5.03 4.10
CA GLU A 88 -7.75 -6.46 4.29
C GLU A 88 -7.58 -6.80 5.78
N LYS A 89 -8.64 -7.31 6.40
CA LYS A 89 -8.52 -7.86 7.76
C LYS A 89 -7.59 -9.06 7.65
N GLU A 90 -6.43 -8.97 8.28
CA GLU A 90 -5.59 -10.15 8.51
C GLU A 90 -6.46 -11.15 9.28
N GLU A 91 -6.97 -12.17 8.59
CA GLU A 91 -7.56 -13.33 9.25
C GLU A 91 -6.45 -13.89 10.12
N SER A 92 -6.54 -13.65 11.44
CA SER A 92 -5.66 -14.26 12.42
C SER A 92 -5.87 -15.76 12.32
N GLU A 93 -5.07 -16.45 11.49
CA GLU A 93 -4.90 -17.89 11.56
C GLU A 93 -4.35 -18.16 12.97
N GLU A 94 -5.24 -18.56 13.89
CA GLU A 94 -4.91 -19.20 15.15
C GLU A 94 -3.92 -20.34 14.83
N SER A 95 -2.63 -20.04 14.96
CA SER A 95 -1.59 -21.05 14.92
C SER A 95 -1.79 -21.90 16.16
N SER A 96 -2.53 -23.01 15.99
CA SER A 96 -2.62 -24.10 16.94
C SER A 96 -1.21 -24.40 17.47
N SER A 97 -1.01 -24.04 18.73
CA SER A 97 0.18 -24.31 19.53
C SER A 97 0.45 -25.81 19.56
N GLY A 98 1.29 -26.27 18.64
CA GLY A 98 1.99 -27.53 18.75
C GLY A 98 3.37 -27.23 19.29
N GLU A 99 3.51 -27.28 20.62
CA GLU A 99 4.79 -27.35 21.29
C GLU A 99 5.56 -28.54 20.71
N ASP A 100 6.69 -28.28 20.05
CA ASP A 100 7.83 -29.16 20.25
C ASP A 100 9.13 -28.37 20.14
N ASN A 101 9.95 -28.60 21.15
CA ASN A 101 11.09 -27.82 21.55
C ASN A 101 12.32 -28.20 20.71
N GLU A 102 13.35 -27.36 20.80
CA GLU A 102 14.77 -27.64 20.50
C GLU A 102 15.33 -27.31 19.09
N GLU A 103 16.17 -26.27 19.14
CA GLU A 103 17.47 -26.08 18.48
C GLU A 103 17.59 -25.53 17.04
N GLU A 104 18.28 -24.37 17.02
CA GLU A 104 19.22 -23.85 16.02
C GLU A 104 18.99 -24.06 14.51
N GLY A 105 18.80 -22.93 13.83
CA GLY A 105 19.38 -22.71 12.51
C GLY A 105 18.45 -22.95 11.32
N THR A 106 18.39 -21.96 10.42
CA THR A 106 17.93 -22.05 9.02
C THR A 106 16.41 -21.94 8.75
N GLY A 107 15.80 -20.83 9.18
CA GLY A 107 14.40 -20.47 8.87
C GLY A 107 14.03 -20.34 7.37
N ALA A 108 14.99 -20.35 6.44
CA ALA A 108 14.73 -20.26 5.00
C ALA A 108 14.34 -21.60 4.33
N ARG A 109 14.64 -22.76 4.95
CA ARG A 109 14.39 -24.08 4.34
C ARG A 109 12.99 -24.64 4.61
N LYS A 110 12.40 -24.32 5.77
CA LYS A 110 11.07 -24.83 6.19
C LYS A 110 9.91 -24.26 5.35
N GLY A 111 10.08 -23.08 4.76
CA GLY A 111 9.08 -22.42 3.91
C GLY A 111 8.92 -23.08 2.54
N MET A 112 10.04 -23.41 1.87
CA MET A 112 10.04 -24.03 0.55
C MET A 112 9.41 -25.43 0.56
N GLU A 113 9.63 -26.23 1.59
CA GLU A 113 9.07 -27.58 1.70
C GLU A 113 7.53 -27.57 1.79
N LYS A 114 6.95 -26.56 2.45
CA LYS A 114 5.48 -26.39 2.53
C LYS A 114 4.88 -25.97 1.17
N VAL A 115 5.57 -25.13 0.41
CA VAL A 115 5.15 -24.69 -0.93
C VAL A 115 5.22 -25.86 -1.92
N GLU A 116 6.31 -26.63 -1.88
CA GLU A 116 6.51 -27.80 -2.74
C GLU A 116 5.46 -28.89 -2.47
N ARG A 117 5.15 -29.17 -1.20
CA ARG A 117 4.08 -30.11 -0.80
C ARG A 117 2.68 -29.65 -1.28
N LYS A 118 2.40 -28.34 -1.31
CA LYS A 118 1.15 -27.79 -1.86
C LYS A 118 1.08 -27.95 -3.39
N LEU A 119 2.20 -27.77 -4.10
CA LEU A 119 2.27 -27.95 -5.56
C LEU A 119 2.09 -29.42 -5.97
N LEU A 120 2.76 -30.35 -5.29
CA LEU A 120 2.61 -31.80 -5.53
C LEU A 120 1.17 -32.27 -5.29
N LYS A 121 0.49 -31.79 -4.23
CA LYS A 121 -0.93 -32.12 -3.99
C LYS A 121 -1.87 -31.59 -5.07
N LYS A 122 -1.56 -30.43 -5.69
CA LYS A 122 -2.34 -29.89 -6.81
C LYS A 122 -2.15 -30.72 -8.08
N LEU A 123 -0.94 -31.19 -8.36
CA LEU A 123 -0.65 -32.05 -9.51
C LEU A 123 -1.32 -33.43 -9.39
N VAL A 124 -1.34 -34.02 -8.20
CA VAL A 124 -2.03 -35.31 -7.95
C VAL A 124 -3.55 -35.16 -8.04
N LYS A 125 -4.14 -34.08 -7.50
CA LYS A 125 -5.59 -33.82 -7.60
C LYS A 125 -6.04 -33.43 -9.02
N GLY A 126 -5.19 -32.77 -9.80
CA GLY A 126 -5.45 -32.44 -11.20
C GLY A 126 -5.50 -33.67 -12.11
N SER A 127 -4.68 -34.69 -11.84
CA SER A 127 -4.66 -35.94 -12.62
C SER A 127 -5.87 -36.84 -12.34
N ALA A 128 -6.35 -36.89 -11.08
CA ALA A 128 -7.47 -37.76 -10.70
C ALA A 128 -8.84 -37.31 -11.25
N THR A 129 -8.97 -36.05 -11.73
CA THR A 129 -10.23 -35.55 -12.30
C THR A 129 -10.39 -35.89 -13.79
N ALA A 130 -9.31 -36.31 -14.47
CA ALA A 130 -9.33 -36.61 -15.91
C ALA A 130 -9.64 -38.09 -16.26
N GLN A 131 -9.74 -39.00 -15.29
CA GLN A 131 -10.02 -40.43 -15.53
C GLN A 131 -11.44 -40.89 -15.16
N SER A 132 -12.35 -39.97 -14.81
CA SER A 132 -13.74 -40.30 -14.48
C SER A 132 -14.76 -39.94 -15.58
N MET A 133 -14.30 -39.59 -16.79
CA MET A 133 -15.18 -39.37 -17.95
C MET A 133 -14.74 -40.23 -19.14
N ILE A 134 -14.83 -41.55 -18.98
CA ILE A 134 -15.09 -42.48 -20.08
C ILE A 134 -16.07 -43.52 -19.55
#